data_AF-A0A177A8Y0-F1
#
_entry.id   AF-A0A177A8Y0-F1
#
_cell.length_a   1.000
_cell.length_b   1.000
_cell.length_c   1.000
_cell.angle_alpha   90.00
_cell.angle_beta   90.00
_cell.angle_gamma   90.00
#
_symmetry.space_group_name_H-M   'P 1'
#
loop_
_entity.id
_entity.type
_entity.pdbx_description
1 polymer ?
#
loop_
_entity_poly.entity_id
_entity_poly.type
_entity_poly.pdbx_seq_one_letter_code
_entity_poly.pdbx_strand_id
1 'polypeptide(L)'
;MDSQDDEKSPKSPGLRGLDVTVITTDLAWTNLITPPNPRVTTTLEEGLELSKHLTLLQGIPKDDEDPEQLLVYMRGGLSLPDRNKDLCRLMVDAIEKYTTLALPPKPSSDERHEMEQARKAEHEGKKWGVYHLGLWHATGQPHTPPTLCSDMRRTGAGFGATLALYKTMAPLAQTIGRLFQEIDPRAYQQYRQNYLGECAATPELEVFKFSNRSCWHCLAILINAQVGPHKDNHDVLDGWVAMACFAEFEGGELCLPALGYRIPFQPGDVVLFRSAVLEHWIAPFEGTRYSCVFFTKQSNWQPGEEE
;
A
#
# COMPACT_ATOMS: atom_id res chain seq x y z
N MET A 1 25.98 34.41 37.17
CA MET A 1 26.08 34.69 35.72
C MET A 1 25.67 33.39 35.06
N ASP A 2 24.39 33.36 34.68
CA ASP A 2 23.74 32.25 33.99
C ASP A 2 24.28 32.07 32.58
N SER A 3 24.37 30.82 32.14
CA SER A 3 24.04 30.44 30.77
C SER A 3 23.69 28.95 30.74
N GLN A 4 22.39 28.67 30.80
CA GLN A 4 21.81 27.39 30.38
C GLN A 4 21.82 27.36 28.84
N ASP A 5 22.48 26.37 28.27
CA ASP A 5 22.34 26.02 26.86
C ASP A 5 21.09 25.13 26.70
N ASP A 6 20.00 25.76 26.28
CA ASP A 6 18.79 25.08 25.82
C ASP A 6 19.03 24.48 24.43
N GLU A 7 19.32 23.19 24.39
CA GLU A 7 19.37 22.38 23.18
C GLU A 7 17.93 22.20 22.65
N LYS A 8 17.49 23.12 21.79
CA LYS A 8 16.21 23.01 21.09
C LYS A 8 16.28 21.86 20.08
N SER A 9 15.71 20.71 20.46
CA SER A 9 15.27 19.68 19.52
C SER A 9 14.45 20.31 18.38
N PRO A 10 14.67 19.93 17.11
CA PRO A 10 13.91 20.47 16.00
C PRO A 10 12.46 19.98 16.09
N LYS A 11 11.54 20.90 16.40
CA LYS A 11 10.10 20.64 16.26
C LYS A 11 9.82 20.34 14.79
N SER A 12 9.52 19.07 14.48
CA SER A 12 9.02 18.68 13.16
C SER A 12 7.76 19.50 12.83
N PRO A 13 7.60 19.98 11.58
CA PRO A 13 6.35 20.59 11.17
C PRO A 13 5.30 19.48 11.11
N GLY A 14 4.62 19.25 12.23
CA GLY A 14 3.58 18.25 12.36
C GLY A 14 2.46 18.45 11.33
N LEU A 15 1.68 17.39 11.14
CA LEU A 15 0.52 17.19 10.26
C LEU A 15 -0.66 18.19 10.43
N ARG A 16 -0.38 19.46 10.77
CA ARG A 16 -1.38 20.48 11.07
C ARG A 16 -2.23 20.78 9.85
N GLY A 17 -3.53 20.52 9.96
CA GLY A 17 -4.55 20.83 8.94
C GLY A 17 -5.15 19.63 8.22
N LEU A 18 -4.81 18.41 8.65
CA LEU A 18 -5.44 17.18 8.14
C LEU A 18 -6.50 16.66 9.08
N ASP A 19 -7.49 16.02 8.46
CA ASP A 19 -8.34 15.05 9.13
C ASP A 19 -7.61 13.69 9.10
N VAL A 20 -6.68 13.51 10.05
CA VAL A 20 -6.01 12.22 10.27
C VAL A 20 -6.82 11.45 11.29
N THR A 21 -7.25 10.26 10.89
CA THR A 21 -7.94 9.32 11.76
C THR A 21 -7.05 8.09 11.95
N VAL A 22 -6.48 7.97 13.15
CA VAL A 22 -5.73 6.79 13.58
C VAL A 22 -6.71 5.82 14.24
N ILE A 23 -6.79 4.58 13.72
CA ILE A 23 -7.64 3.55 14.31
C ILE A 23 -6.78 2.65 15.19
N THR A 24 -6.98 2.78 16.49
CA THR A 24 -6.56 1.82 17.51
C THR A 24 -7.77 1.01 17.95
N THR A 25 -7.58 -0.25 18.32
CA THR A 25 -8.69 -1.13 18.71
C THR A 25 -8.26 -2.03 19.86
N ASP A 26 -9.21 -2.37 20.73
CA ASP A 26 -9.02 -3.29 21.88
C ASP A 26 -8.86 -4.77 21.45
N LEU A 27 -8.70 -5.03 20.14
CA LEU A 27 -8.47 -6.38 19.64
C LEU A 27 -7.07 -6.83 20.07
N ALA A 28 -7.01 -7.93 20.82
CA ALA A 28 -5.72 -8.53 21.14
C ALA A 28 -4.98 -8.94 19.86
N TRP A 29 -3.76 -8.44 19.69
CA TRP A 29 -2.89 -8.72 18.54
C TRP A 29 -2.78 -10.22 18.24
N THR A 30 -2.68 -11.03 19.29
CA THR A 30 -2.64 -12.50 19.22
C THR A 30 -3.85 -13.10 18.48
N ASN A 31 -5.03 -12.51 18.62
CA ASN A 31 -6.26 -12.95 17.94
C ASN A 31 -6.26 -12.58 16.45
N LEU A 32 -5.47 -11.60 16.03
CA LEU A 32 -5.36 -11.20 14.63
C LEU A 32 -4.32 -12.03 13.86
N ILE A 33 -3.26 -12.50 14.54
CA ILE A 33 -2.15 -13.27 13.96
C ILE A 33 -2.34 -14.81 13.96
N THR A 34 -3.22 -15.38 14.79
CA THR A 34 -3.48 -16.85 14.83
C THR A 34 -4.72 -17.26 14.02
N PRO A 35 -4.74 -18.43 13.31
CA PRO A 35 -5.94 -18.92 12.63
C PRO A 35 -6.73 -19.95 13.47
N PRO A 36 -8.07 -20.07 13.35
CA PRO A 36 -9.09 -19.24 12.69
C PRO A 36 -10.06 -18.60 13.73
N ASN A 37 -10.25 -17.29 13.87
CA ASN A 37 -10.71 -16.30 12.89
C ASN A 37 -10.60 -14.89 13.53
N PRO A 38 -10.28 -13.86 12.74
CA PRO A 38 -11.34 -13.08 12.09
C PRO A 38 -11.58 -13.67 10.70
N ARG A 39 -12.85 -14.02 10.40
CA ARG A 39 -13.29 -14.78 9.22
C ARG A 39 -12.51 -14.39 7.97
N VAL A 40 -11.51 -15.19 7.55
CA VAL A 40 -10.93 -15.05 6.21
C VAL A 40 -12.00 -15.60 5.27
N THR A 41 -12.84 -14.71 4.78
CA THR A 41 -13.81 -15.01 3.73
C THR A 41 -13.06 -15.44 2.49
N THR A 42 -13.42 -16.62 1.99
CA THR A 42 -12.76 -17.21 0.84
C THR A 42 -13.43 -16.81 -0.47
N THR A 43 -14.63 -16.24 -0.40
CA THR A 43 -15.38 -15.79 -1.56
C THR A 43 -15.73 -14.31 -1.46
N LEU A 44 -15.89 -13.67 -2.63
CA LEU A 44 -16.37 -12.29 -2.70
C LEU A 44 -17.74 -12.15 -2.04
N GLU A 45 -18.66 -13.09 -2.28
CA GLU A 45 -20.03 -13.03 -1.76
C GLU A 45 -20.04 -13.03 -0.23
N GLU A 46 -19.21 -13.85 0.41
CA GLU A 46 -19.06 -13.87 1.87
C GLU A 46 -18.54 -12.53 2.40
N GLY A 47 -17.51 -11.97 1.77
CA GLY A 47 -16.99 -10.65 2.14
C GLY A 47 -18.00 -9.53 1.97
N LEU A 48 -18.74 -9.54 0.86
CA LEU A 48 -19.81 -8.58 0.62
C LEU A 48 -20.92 -8.69 1.68
N GLU A 49 -21.28 -9.91 2.10
CA GLU A 49 -22.23 -10.10 3.19
C GLU A 49 -21.71 -9.55 4.52
N LEU A 50 -20.46 -9.85 4.88
CA LEU A 50 -19.82 -9.29 6.08
C LEU A 50 -19.77 -7.76 6.06
N SER A 51 -19.58 -7.17 4.87
CA SER A 51 -19.48 -5.72 4.68
C SER A 51 -20.72 -4.95 5.12
N LYS A 52 -21.91 -5.57 5.03
CA LYS A 52 -23.21 -4.92 5.27
C LYS A 52 -23.38 -4.41 6.69
N HIS A 53 -22.62 -4.96 7.63
CA HIS A 53 -22.68 -4.63 9.05
C HIS A 53 -21.52 -3.76 9.52
N LEU A 54 -20.58 -3.40 8.64
CA LEU A 54 -19.45 -2.54 8.98
C LEU A 54 -19.90 -1.09 9.12
N THR A 55 -19.30 -0.40 10.07
CA THR A 55 -19.59 1.01 10.33
C THR A 55 -18.72 1.88 9.42
N LEU A 56 -19.30 2.91 8.80
CA LEU A 56 -18.51 3.91 8.10
C LEU A 56 -17.63 4.63 9.13
N LEU A 57 -16.35 4.80 8.82
CA LEU A 57 -15.40 5.42 9.73
C LEU A 57 -15.90 6.80 10.23
N GLN A 58 -16.30 6.88 11.51
CA GLN A 58 -16.77 8.09 12.19
C GLN A 58 -16.28 8.06 13.65
N GLY A 59 -15.48 9.05 14.07
CA GLY A 59 -15.13 9.35 15.48
C GLY A 59 -14.61 8.16 16.32
N ILE A 60 -13.31 8.13 16.61
CA ILE A 60 -12.67 6.99 17.29
C ILE A 60 -12.41 7.29 18.77
N PRO A 61 -12.74 6.37 19.69
CA PRO A 61 -12.24 6.42 21.06
C PRO A 61 -10.73 6.19 21.08
N LYS A 62 -9.98 7.15 21.60
CA LYS A 62 -8.62 6.92 22.07
C LYS A 62 -8.74 6.49 23.51
N ASP A 63 -8.50 5.23 23.86
CA ASP A 63 -8.18 4.85 25.24
C ASP A 63 -7.57 3.44 25.25
N ASP A 64 -6.27 3.35 25.03
CA ASP A 64 -5.43 2.28 25.55
C ASP A 64 -4.03 2.88 25.83
N GLU A 65 -3.33 2.37 26.84
CA GLU A 65 -2.05 2.95 27.29
C GLU A 65 -0.85 2.53 26.41
N ASP A 66 -0.99 1.50 25.56
CA ASP A 66 -0.01 1.10 24.54
C ASP A 66 -0.60 0.22 23.39
N PRO A 67 -1.60 0.70 22.61
CA PRO A 67 -2.19 -0.11 21.56
C PRO A 67 -1.30 -0.17 20.31
N GLU A 68 -1.07 -1.38 19.80
CA GLU A 68 -0.44 -1.55 18.49
C GLU A 68 -1.31 -0.90 17.40
N GLN A 69 -0.71 0.03 16.65
CA GLN A 69 -1.41 0.69 15.55
C GLN A 69 -1.62 -0.29 14.40
N LEU A 70 -2.89 -0.56 14.08
CA LEU A 70 -3.29 -1.48 13.02
C LEU A 70 -3.53 -0.78 11.68
N LEU A 71 -3.99 0.47 11.75
CA LEU A 71 -4.49 1.23 10.62
C LEU A 71 -4.38 2.74 10.89
N VAL A 72 -3.90 3.47 9.90
CA VAL A 72 -3.94 4.93 9.85
C VAL A 72 -4.59 5.35 8.54
N TYR A 73 -5.67 6.11 8.63
CA TYR A 73 -6.33 6.73 7.49
C TYR A 73 -6.09 8.24 7.49
N MET A 74 -5.58 8.76 6.38
CA MET A 74 -5.31 10.18 6.19
C MET A 74 -6.12 10.69 5.01
N ARG A 75 -7.21 11.40 5.32
CA ARG A 75 -8.01 12.05 4.30
C ARG A 75 -7.20 13.16 3.63
N GLY A 76 -7.10 13.11 2.31
CA GLY A 76 -6.25 14.03 1.54
C GLY A 76 -4.75 13.90 1.84
N GLY A 77 -4.28 12.73 2.28
CA GLY A 77 -2.87 12.48 2.64
C GLY A 77 -1.86 12.84 1.53
N LEU A 78 -2.26 12.83 0.26
CA LEU A 78 -1.38 13.22 -0.85
C LEU A 78 -1.16 14.73 -0.98
N SER A 79 -1.86 15.57 -0.22
CA SER A 79 -1.75 17.04 -0.29
C SER A 79 -0.57 17.64 0.49
N LEU A 80 0.20 16.83 1.23
CA LEU A 80 0.95 17.32 2.40
C LEU A 80 2.43 17.70 2.26
N PRO A 81 3.23 17.12 1.36
CA PRO A 81 4.63 17.55 1.28
C PRO A 81 4.86 18.63 0.21
N ASP A 82 3.97 18.74 -0.78
CA ASP A 82 4.07 19.74 -1.86
C ASP A 82 2.67 20.09 -2.38
N ARG A 83 2.01 21.07 -1.73
CA ARG A 83 0.66 21.54 -2.10
C ARG A 83 0.55 22.05 -3.54
N ASN A 84 1.67 22.26 -4.22
CA ASN A 84 1.73 22.75 -5.59
C ASN A 84 1.71 21.63 -6.64
N LYS A 85 1.74 20.35 -6.23
CA LYS A 85 1.68 19.22 -7.15
C LYS A 85 0.39 18.45 -6.95
N ASP A 86 -0.40 18.40 -8.02
CA ASP A 86 -1.52 17.47 -8.11
C ASP A 86 -0.97 16.05 -8.33
N LEU A 87 -0.66 15.38 -7.22
CA LEU A 87 -0.18 13.99 -7.24
C LEU A 87 -1.21 13.03 -7.81
N CYS A 88 -2.50 13.31 -7.64
CA CYS A 88 -3.56 12.49 -8.20
C CYS A 88 -3.50 12.52 -9.72
N ARG A 89 -3.50 13.72 -10.31
CA ARG A 89 -3.39 13.89 -11.76
C ARG A 89 -2.10 13.31 -12.31
N LEU A 90 -0.97 13.58 -11.64
CA LEU A 90 0.34 13.06 -12.02
C LEU A 90 0.33 11.54 -12.13
N MET A 91 -0.26 10.86 -11.13
CA MET A 91 -0.29 9.39 -11.11
C MET A 91 -1.28 8.81 -12.12
N VAL A 92 -2.43 9.46 -12.35
CA VAL A 92 -3.34 9.07 -13.45
C VAL A 92 -2.62 9.11 -14.79
N ASP A 93 -2.00 10.24 -15.13
CA ASP A 93 -1.28 10.41 -16.41
C ASP A 93 -0.13 9.40 -16.55
N ALA A 94 0.59 9.13 -15.45
CA ALA A 94 1.69 8.17 -15.44
C ALA A 94 1.22 6.73 -15.67
N ILE A 95 0.13 6.32 -15.02
CA ILE A 95 -0.47 4.99 -15.14
C ILE A 95 -1.08 4.80 -16.53
N GLU A 96 -1.81 5.78 -17.05
CA GLU A 96 -2.38 5.73 -18.39
C GLU A 96 -1.27 5.57 -19.43
N LYS A 97 -0.21 6.39 -19.35
CA LYS A 97 0.96 6.25 -20.23
C LYS A 97 1.62 4.89 -20.09
N TYR A 98 1.86 4.42 -18.87
CA TYR A 98 2.48 3.11 -18.62
C TYR A 98 1.67 1.98 -19.26
N THR A 99 0.36 1.97 -19.06
CA THR A 99 -0.55 0.94 -19.58
C THR A 99 -0.69 0.96 -21.10
N THR A 100 -0.19 1.98 -21.82
CA THR A 100 -0.08 1.94 -23.30
C THR A 100 1.17 1.20 -23.78
N LEU A 101 2.22 1.13 -22.96
CA LEU A 101 3.52 0.54 -23.31
C LEU A 101 3.70 -0.85 -22.71
N ALA A 102 3.09 -1.10 -21.55
CA ALA A 102 3.06 -2.38 -20.86
C ALA A 102 1.59 -2.73 -20.57
N LEU A 103 0.98 -3.61 -21.36
CA LEU A 103 -0.42 -4.00 -21.14
C LEU A 103 -0.60 -4.68 -19.77
N PRO A 104 -1.74 -4.47 -19.09
CA PRO A 104 -2.01 -5.14 -17.82
C PRO A 104 -1.91 -6.66 -17.95
N PRO A 105 -1.34 -7.35 -16.94
CA PRO A 105 -1.41 -8.80 -16.89
C PRO A 105 -2.87 -9.25 -16.96
N LYS A 106 -3.12 -10.30 -17.75
CA LYS A 106 -4.41 -11.00 -17.67
C LYS A 106 -4.60 -11.53 -16.25
N PRO A 107 -5.85 -11.66 -15.77
CA PRO A 107 -6.10 -12.25 -14.48
C PRO A 107 -5.46 -13.64 -14.43
N SER A 108 -4.75 -13.91 -13.35
CA SER A 108 -4.26 -15.25 -13.04
C SER A 108 -5.43 -16.15 -12.63
N SER A 109 -5.16 -17.46 -12.49
CA SER A 109 -6.07 -18.39 -11.82
C SER A 109 -6.19 -18.16 -10.31
N ASP A 110 -5.77 -17.00 -9.81
CA ASP A 110 -5.89 -16.63 -8.40
C ASP A 110 -7.35 -16.31 -8.13
N GLU A 111 -7.97 -17.03 -7.20
CA GLU A 111 -9.40 -16.90 -6.90
C GLU A 111 -9.78 -15.50 -6.41
N ARG A 112 -8.79 -14.73 -5.93
CA ARG A 112 -8.98 -13.33 -5.54
C ARG A 112 -9.21 -12.40 -6.73
N HIS A 113 -8.77 -12.81 -7.93
CA HIS A 113 -8.94 -12.07 -9.17
C HIS A 113 -10.25 -12.50 -9.85
N GLU A 114 -11.24 -11.63 -9.79
CA GLU A 114 -12.53 -11.90 -10.41
C GLU A 114 -12.44 -11.84 -11.94
N MET A 115 -12.39 -13.02 -12.57
CA MET A 115 -12.44 -13.18 -14.02
C MET A 115 -13.63 -12.46 -14.66
N GLU A 116 -14.75 -12.39 -13.95
CA GLU A 116 -15.95 -11.71 -14.43
C GLU A 116 -15.78 -10.19 -14.50
N GLN A 117 -15.07 -9.59 -13.54
CA GLN A 117 -14.74 -8.16 -13.61
C GLN A 117 -13.82 -7.86 -14.79
N ALA A 118 -12.83 -8.73 -15.03
CA ALA A 118 -11.94 -8.56 -16.16
C ALA A 118 -12.69 -8.65 -17.50
N ARG A 119 -13.65 -9.57 -17.62
CA ARG A 119 -14.54 -9.68 -18.78
C ARG A 119 -15.45 -8.47 -18.93
N LYS A 120 -16.05 -7.99 -17.84
CA LYS A 120 -16.88 -6.78 -17.84
C LYS A 120 -16.06 -5.57 -18.31
N ALA A 121 -14.86 -5.40 -17.76
CA ALA A 121 -13.96 -4.32 -18.16
C ALA A 121 -13.61 -4.42 -19.65
N GLU A 122 -13.30 -5.61 -20.16
CA GLU A 122 -13.03 -5.84 -21.59
C GLU A 122 -14.24 -5.46 -22.47
N HIS A 123 -15.45 -5.86 -22.08
CA HIS A 123 -16.69 -5.51 -22.79
C HIS A 123 -16.96 -3.98 -22.78
N GLU A 124 -16.59 -3.30 -21.70
CA GLU A 124 -16.68 -1.84 -21.57
C GLU A 124 -15.51 -1.10 -22.24
N GLY A 125 -14.55 -1.81 -22.85
CA GLY A 125 -13.34 -1.21 -23.43
C GLY A 125 -12.36 -0.64 -22.40
N LYS A 126 -12.51 -1.02 -21.13
CA LYS A 126 -11.65 -0.62 -20.01
C LYS A 126 -10.49 -1.61 -19.85
N LYS A 127 -9.35 -1.09 -19.37
CA LYS A 127 -8.22 -1.91 -18.95
C LYS A 127 -8.51 -2.51 -17.57
N TRP A 128 -8.04 -3.73 -17.33
CA TRP A 128 -8.14 -4.41 -16.03
C TRP A 128 -6.84 -5.18 -15.76
N GLY A 129 -6.32 -5.12 -14.54
CA GLY A 129 -5.20 -5.97 -14.13
C GLY A 129 -4.43 -5.45 -12.92
N VAL A 130 -3.54 -6.30 -12.41
CA VAL A 130 -2.66 -5.98 -11.29
C VAL A 130 -1.22 -6.18 -11.74
N TYR A 131 -0.44 -5.11 -11.73
CA TYR A 131 1.01 -5.19 -11.93
C TYR A 131 1.69 -5.37 -10.59
N HIS A 132 2.68 -6.24 -10.54
CA HIS A 132 3.63 -6.30 -9.42
C HIS A 132 4.99 -5.84 -9.90
N LEU A 133 5.46 -4.73 -9.33
CA LEU A 133 6.70 -4.05 -9.70
C LEU A 133 7.60 -3.98 -8.47
N GLY A 134 8.86 -4.38 -8.61
CA GLY A 134 9.83 -4.41 -7.53
C GLY A 134 10.60 -5.72 -7.48
N LEU A 135 11.03 -6.10 -6.29
CA LEU A 135 11.90 -7.25 -6.07
C LEU A 135 11.30 -8.22 -5.05
N TRP A 136 11.29 -9.51 -5.37
CA TRP A 136 10.97 -10.56 -4.40
C TRP A 136 11.65 -11.88 -4.73
N HIS A 137 11.63 -12.82 -3.78
CA HIS A 137 12.02 -14.20 -4.03
C HIS A 137 11.03 -14.89 -4.98
N ALA A 138 11.54 -15.61 -5.97
CA ALA A 138 10.66 -16.38 -6.85
C ALA A 138 9.84 -17.39 -6.04
N THR A 139 8.58 -17.62 -6.43
CA THR A 139 7.69 -18.55 -5.74
C THR A 139 8.33 -19.92 -5.62
N GLY A 140 8.41 -20.45 -4.39
CA GLY A 140 9.07 -21.72 -4.09
C GLY A 140 10.60 -21.65 -3.99
N GLN A 141 11.21 -20.47 -4.07
CA GLN A 141 12.66 -20.25 -3.98
C GLN A 141 13.03 -19.20 -2.91
N PRO A 142 12.65 -19.40 -1.62
CA PRO A 142 12.89 -18.41 -0.56
C PRO A 142 14.37 -18.22 -0.20
N HIS A 143 15.26 -19.11 -0.64
CA HIS A 143 16.69 -19.07 -0.33
C HIS A 143 17.58 -18.59 -1.48
N THR A 144 17.01 -18.33 -2.66
CA THR A 144 17.77 -17.73 -3.78
C THR A 144 17.74 -16.22 -3.66
N PRO A 145 18.71 -15.47 -4.21
CA PRO A 145 18.62 -14.02 -4.25
C PRO A 145 17.28 -13.55 -4.85
N PRO A 146 16.67 -12.49 -4.29
CA PRO A 146 15.45 -11.93 -4.83
C PRO A 146 15.68 -11.37 -6.24
N THR A 147 14.65 -11.41 -7.08
CA THR A 147 14.73 -11.01 -8.50
C THR A 147 13.63 -10.03 -8.84
N LEU A 148 13.81 -9.30 -9.95
CA LEU A 148 12.78 -8.39 -10.44
C LEU A 148 11.50 -9.17 -10.75
N CYS A 149 10.36 -8.58 -10.37
CA CYS A 149 9.04 -9.14 -10.64
C CYS A 149 8.87 -9.46 -12.14
N SER A 150 8.16 -10.54 -12.44
CA SER A 150 7.99 -11.00 -13.83
C SER A 150 7.39 -9.93 -14.73
N ASP A 151 6.49 -9.09 -14.20
CA ASP A 151 5.81 -8.04 -14.96
C ASP A 151 6.79 -6.98 -15.51
N MET A 152 7.93 -6.78 -14.84
CA MET A 152 8.98 -5.87 -15.28
C MET A 152 9.88 -6.47 -16.36
N ARG A 153 9.95 -7.82 -16.45
CA ARG A 153 10.89 -8.55 -17.29
C ARG A 153 10.29 -9.11 -18.58
N ARG A 154 8.99 -8.89 -18.83
CA ARG A 154 8.28 -9.47 -19.99
C ARG A 154 8.82 -9.00 -21.34
N THR A 155 9.05 -7.70 -21.50
CA THR A 155 9.52 -7.09 -22.75
C THR A 155 10.45 -5.93 -22.46
N GLY A 156 11.38 -5.62 -23.38
CA GLY A 156 12.27 -4.45 -23.25
C GLY A 156 11.50 -3.12 -23.20
N ALA A 157 10.41 -3.00 -23.96
CA ALA A 157 9.52 -1.84 -23.91
C ALA A 157 8.82 -1.70 -22.55
N GLY A 158 8.34 -2.81 -21.98
CA GLY A 158 7.71 -2.82 -20.65
C GLY A 158 8.71 -2.47 -19.53
N PHE A 159 9.94 -2.96 -19.63
CA PHE A 159 11.02 -2.58 -18.70
C PHE A 159 11.32 -1.08 -18.76
N GLY A 160 11.50 -0.53 -19.98
CA GLY A 160 11.71 0.91 -20.17
C GLY A 160 10.54 1.78 -19.67
N ALA A 161 9.31 1.32 -19.90
CA ALA A 161 8.10 1.97 -19.37
C ALA A 161 8.06 1.93 -17.84
N THR A 162 8.49 0.84 -17.22
CA THR A 162 8.55 0.68 -15.76
C THR A 162 9.56 1.68 -15.15
N LEU A 163 10.75 1.80 -15.74
CA LEU A 163 11.73 2.82 -15.31
C LEU A 163 11.19 4.24 -15.42
N ALA A 164 10.48 4.56 -16.51
CA ALA A 164 9.86 5.87 -16.70
C ALA A 164 8.72 6.14 -15.69
N LEU A 165 7.94 5.12 -15.36
CA LEU A 165 6.90 5.19 -14.33
C LEU A 165 7.52 5.47 -12.96
N TYR A 166 8.56 4.71 -12.56
CA TYR A 166 9.28 4.88 -11.30
C TYR A 166 9.82 6.31 -11.14
N LYS A 167 10.44 6.86 -12.19
CA LYS A 167 10.91 8.26 -12.18
C LYS A 167 9.77 9.26 -11.98
N THR A 168 8.64 9.06 -12.66
CA THR A 168 7.47 9.96 -12.54
C THR A 168 6.84 9.90 -11.15
N MET A 169 6.79 8.72 -10.52
CA MET A 169 6.15 8.52 -9.21
C MET A 169 7.04 8.89 -8.01
N ALA A 170 8.25 9.44 -8.22
CA ALA A 170 9.13 9.90 -7.15
C ALA A 170 8.47 10.82 -6.13
N PRO A 171 7.65 11.81 -6.53
CA PRO A 171 6.91 12.63 -5.57
C PRO A 171 5.91 11.82 -4.72
N LEU A 172 5.26 10.80 -5.29
CA LEU A 172 4.36 9.91 -4.55
C LEU A 172 5.14 9.11 -3.51
N ALA A 173 6.21 8.42 -3.90
CA ALA A 173 7.03 7.65 -2.95
C ALA A 173 7.67 8.53 -1.87
N GLN A 174 8.09 9.74 -2.22
CA GLN A 174 8.56 10.75 -1.26
C GLN A 174 7.47 11.10 -0.23
N THR A 175 6.24 11.28 -0.70
CA THR A 175 5.09 11.62 0.13
C THR A 175 4.73 10.50 1.07
N ILE A 176 4.52 9.30 0.53
CA ILE A 176 4.16 8.11 1.31
C ILE A 176 5.25 7.79 2.34
N GLY A 177 6.54 7.82 1.95
CA GLY A 177 7.63 7.60 2.90
C GLY A 177 7.74 8.68 3.97
N ARG A 178 7.37 9.94 3.67
CA ARG A 178 7.30 11.00 4.69
C ARG A 178 6.15 10.77 5.67
N LEU A 179 4.96 10.40 5.18
CA LEU A 179 3.81 10.09 6.04
C LEU A 179 4.13 8.91 6.95
N PHE A 180 4.71 7.84 6.39
CA PHE A 180 5.09 6.67 7.17
C PHE A 180 6.10 7.01 8.27
N GLN A 181 7.12 7.82 7.97
CA GLN A 181 8.07 8.29 8.98
C GLN A 181 7.39 9.03 10.14
N GLU A 182 6.34 9.81 9.88
CA GLU A 182 5.62 10.54 10.94
C GLU A 182 4.66 9.64 11.73
N ILE A 183 4.13 8.59 11.11
CA ILE A 183 3.22 7.61 11.76
C ILE A 183 4.00 6.68 12.68
N ASP A 184 5.06 6.08 12.17
CA ASP A 184 5.86 5.09 12.88
C ASP A 184 7.34 5.27 12.50
N PRO A 185 8.05 6.21 13.18
CA PRO A 185 9.44 6.50 12.87
C PRO A 185 10.36 5.29 13.01
N ARG A 186 10.08 4.40 13.98
CA ARG A 186 10.86 3.19 14.25
C ARG A 186 10.69 2.19 13.11
N ALA A 187 9.46 1.83 12.74
CA ALA A 187 9.22 0.92 11.63
C ALA A 187 9.72 1.52 10.31
N TYR A 188 9.52 2.82 10.07
CA TYR A 188 10.08 3.48 8.88
C TYR A 188 11.61 3.33 8.82
N GLN A 189 12.32 3.48 9.93
CA GLN A 189 13.77 3.30 9.96
C GLN A 189 14.17 1.86 9.63
N GLN A 190 13.49 0.87 10.19
CA GLN A 190 13.74 -0.56 9.90
C GLN A 190 13.48 -0.87 8.42
N TYR A 191 12.34 -0.44 7.87
CA TYR A 191 12.00 -0.56 6.45
C TYR A 191 13.07 0.10 5.57
N ARG A 192 13.52 1.29 5.97
CA ARG A 192 14.51 2.04 5.21
C ARG A 192 15.89 1.39 5.23
N GLN A 193 16.33 0.88 6.38
CA GLN A 193 17.59 0.15 6.51
C GLN A 193 17.56 -1.13 5.67
N ASN A 194 16.49 -1.91 5.78
CA ASN A 194 16.27 -3.12 4.98
C ASN A 194 16.30 -2.81 3.47
N TYR A 195 15.57 -1.77 3.03
CA TYR A 195 15.57 -1.30 1.64
C TYR A 195 16.96 -0.89 1.14
N LEU A 196 17.71 -0.13 1.93
CA LEU A 196 19.06 0.31 1.55
C LEU A 196 20.06 -0.85 1.51
N GLY A 197 19.95 -1.81 2.44
CA GLY A 197 20.75 -3.03 2.43
C GLY A 197 20.51 -3.85 1.17
N GLU A 198 19.24 -4.04 0.81
CA GLU A 198 18.86 -4.77 -0.41
C GLU A 198 19.31 -4.03 -1.68
N CYS A 199 19.18 -2.70 -1.76
CA CYS A 199 19.73 -1.91 -2.87
C CYS A 199 21.26 -2.04 -2.99
N ALA A 200 21.97 -2.14 -1.87
CA ALA A 200 23.42 -2.33 -1.88
C ALA A 200 23.82 -3.75 -2.32
N ALA A 201 23.01 -4.76 -2.01
CA ALA A 201 23.24 -6.15 -2.38
C ALA A 201 22.79 -6.49 -3.81
N THR A 202 21.79 -5.78 -4.33
CA THR A 202 21.12 -6.09 -5.61
C THR A 202 21.21 -4.89 -6.57
N PRO A 203 22.20 -4.85 -7.50
CA PRO A 203 22.39 -3.75 -8.44
C PRO A 203 21.14 -3.43 -9.29
N GLU A 204 20.30 -4.42 -9.57
CA GLU A 204 19.04 -4.29 -10.28
C GLU A 204 18.02 -3.42 -9.54
N LEU A 205 18.10 -3.29 -8.22
CA LEU A 205 17.22 -2.41 -7.45
C LEU A 205 17.69 -0.95 -7.47
N GLU A 206 18.99 -0.70 -7.61
CA GLU A 206 19.52 0.68 -7.58
C GLU A 206 18.93 1.50 -8.76
N VAL A 207 18.64 0.88 -9.90
CA VAL A 207 17.97 1.56 -11.03
C VAL A 207 16.50 1.93 -10.72
N PHE A 208 15.91 1.33 -9.68
CA PHE A 208 14.57 1.60 -9.17
C PHE A 208 14.60 2.36 -7.84
N LYS A 209 15.71 3.03 -7.52
CA LYS A 209 15.80 4.00 -6.44
C LYS A 209 15.52 5.40 -6.97
N PHE A 210 14.24 5.77 -6.95
CA PHE A 210 13.74 7.02 -7.55
C PHE A 210 13.34 8.06 -6.50
N SER A 211 13.39 7.72 -5.21
CA SER A 211 13.12 8.65 -4.11
C SER A 211 14.07 8.42 -2.94
N ASN A 212 14.49 9.52 -2.30
CA ASN A 212 15.27 9.49 -1.06
C ASN A 212 14.42 9.13 0.17
N ARG A 213 13.17 8.72 -0.01
CA ARG A 213 12.28 8.17 1.03
C ARG A 213 11.69 6.82 0.68
N SER A 214 12.11 6.19 -0.41
CA SER A 214 11.75 4.80 -0.70
C SER A 214 12.21 3.89 0.44
N CYS A 215 11.30 3.03 0.91
CA CYS A 215 11.54 2.10 2.01
C CYS A 215 10.79 0.76 1.85
N TRP A 216 9.95 0.61 0.82
CA TRP A 216 9.31 -0.66 0.45
C TRP A 216 10.02 -1.27 -0.77
N HIS A 217 10.05 -2.60 -0.83
CA HIS A 217 10.67 -3.35 -1.93
C HIS A 217 9.77 -3.51 -3.16
N CYS A 218 8.45 -3.41 -2.96
CA CYS A 218 7.47 -3.68 -3.99
C CYS A 218 6.40 -2.60 -4.07
N LEU A 219 5.81 -2.53 -5.26
CA LEU A 219 4.68 -1.71 -5.64
C LEU A 219 3.70 -2.59 -6.43
N ALA A 220 2.46 -2.70 -5.97
CA ALA A 220 1.36 -3.18 -6.78
C ALA A 220 0.62 -2.00 -7.40
N ILE A 221 0.30 -2.10 -8.69
CA ILE A 221 -0.57 -1.15 -9.38
C ILE A 221 -1.82 -1.89 -9.84
N LEU A 222 -2.95 -1.53 -9.25
CA LEU A 222 -4.25 -2.10 -9.56
C LEU A 222 -4.95 -1.18 -10.57
N ILE A 223 -5.36 -1.74 -11.71
CA ILE A 223 -6.09 -1.07 -12.78
C ILE A 223 -7.51 -1.63 -12.79
N ASN A 224 -8.49 -0.86 -12.32
CA ASN A 224 -9.90 -1.26 -12.22
C ASN A 224 -10.13 -2.63 -11.55
N ALA A 225 -9.16 -3.11 -10.78
CA ALA A 225 -9.22 -4.40 -10.12
C ALA A 225 -9.91 -4.23 -8.77
N GLN A 226 -10.98 -4.99 -8.58
CA GLN A 226 -11.58 -5.22 -7.29
C GLN A 226 -11.20 -6.65 -6.89
N VAL A 227 -10.21 -6.72 -6.00
CA VAL A 227 -9.72 -7.98 -5.46
C VAL A 227 -10.66 -8.39 -4.32
N GLY A 228 -11.09 -9.64 -4.32
CA GLY A 228 -11.94 -10.19 -3.27
C GLY A 228 -11.27 -10.15 -1.88
N PRO A 229 -12.00 -10.48 -0.81
CA PRO A 229 -11.46 -10.50 0.55
C PRO A 229 -10.21 -11.37 0.68
N HIS A 230 -9.17 -10.82 1.30
CA HIS A 230 -7.93 -11.54 1.54
C HIS A 230 -7.07 -10.90 2.63
N LYS A 231 -6.06 -11.67 3.05
CA LYS A 231 -4.86 -11.16 3.73
C LYS A 231 -3.67 -11.32 2.80
N ASP A 232 -2.72 -10.40 2.86
CA ASP A 232 -1.46 -10.52 2.14
C ASP A 232 -0.46 -11.35 2.93
N ASN A 233 -0.71 -12.66 3.01
CA ASN A 233 0.04 -13.61 3.85
C ASN A 233 1.56 -13.72 3.55
N HIS A 234 2.02 -13.07 2.48
CA HIS A 234 3.43 -13.03 2.10
C HIS A 234 4.09 -11.69 2.38
N ASP A 235 3.34 -10.69 2.81
CA ASP A 235 3.89 -9.44 3.31
C ASP A 235 4.49 -9.66 4.71
N VAL A 236 5.32 -8.72 5.16
CA VAL A 236 5.87 -8.76 6.54
C VAL A 236 4.71 -8.84 7.53
N LEU A 237 4.71 -9.85 8.40
CA LEU A 237 3.58 -10.16 9.29
C LEU A 237 3.14 -8.91 10.07
N ASP A 238 4.07 -8.33 10.81
CA ASP A 238 3.83 -7.12 11.60
C ASP A 238 4.25 -5.88 10.80
N GLY A 239 4.09 -5.92 9.49
CA GLY A 239 4.57 -4.92 8.54
C GLY A 239 3.50 -3.91 8.15
N TRP A 240 3.93 -2.71 7.79
CA TRP A 240 3.07 -1.70 7.18
C TRP A 240 3.06 -1.86 5.66
N VAL A 241 1.86 -1.80 5.08
CA VAL A 241 1.66 -1.40 3.68
C VAL A 241 1.12 0.00 3.63
N ALA A 242 1.36 0.69 2.52
CA ALA A 242 0.75 1.98 2.24
C ALA A 242 -0.01 1.92 0.92
N MET A 243 -1.26 2.39 0.92
CA MET A 243 -2.10 2.41 -0.27
C MET A 243 -2.61 3.83 -0.54
N ALA A 244 -2.62 4.20 -1.81
CA ALA A 244 -3.26 5.40 -2.35
C ALA A 244 -4.13 5.01 -3.56
N CYS A 245 -5.25 5.70 -3.76
CA CYS A 245 -6.08 5.53 -4.95
C CYS A 245 -6.24 6.81 -5.77
N PHE A 246 -6.59 6.65 -7.04
CA PHE A 246 -6.61 7.71 -8.05
C PHE A 246 -7.73 7.51 -9.07
N ALA A 247 -7.89 8.50 -9.96
CA ALA A 247 -8.92 8.62 -10.99
C ALA A 247 -10.33 8.85 -10.42
N GLU A 248 -11.35 8.83 -11.28
CA GLU A 248 -12.72 9.22 -10.96
C GLU A 248 -13.60 7.97 -10.81
N PHE A 249 -14.09 7.74 -9.59
CA PHE A 249 -14.95 6.61 -9.27
C PHE A 249 -15.94 6.92 -8.14
N GLU A 250 -17.04 6.16 -8.09
CA GLU A 250 -18.01 6.16 -6.99
C GLU A 250 -18.01 4.80 -6.29
N GLY A 251 -18.15 4.77 -4.96
CA GLY A 251 -17.98 3.56 -4.14
C GLY A 251 -16.51 3.29 -3.81
N GLY A 252 -16.09 2.02 -3.81
CA GLY A 252 -14.67 1.65 -3.74
C GLY A 252 -14.04 1.79 -2.35
N GLU A 253 -14.86 1.71 -1.31
CA GLU A 253 -14.43 1.78 0.08
C GLU A 253 -13.51 0.61 0.45
N LEU A 254 -12.49 0.87 1.26
CA LEU A 254 -11.66 -0.18 1.86
C LEU A 254 -12.40 -0.78 3.05
N CYS A 255 -12.73 -2.06 2.97
CA CYS A 255 -13.42 -2.80 4.03
C CYS A 255 -12.43 -3.58 4.88
N LEU A 256 -12.54 -3.46 6.20
CA LEU A 256 -11.67 -4.09 7.20
C LEU A 256 -12.55 -4.71 8.30
N PRO A 257 -13.08 -5.93 8.10
CA PRO A 257 -14.14 -6.47 8.93
C PRO A 257 -13.70 -6.75 10.35
N ALA A 258 -12.44 -7.16 10.55
CA ALA A 258 -11.88 -7.36 11.88
C ALA A 258 -11.97 -6.09 12.74
N LEU A 259 -11.85 -4.91 12.12
CA LEU A 259 -11.95 -3.62 12.79
C LEU A 259 -13.38 -3.08 12.84
N GLY A 260 -14.35 -3.74 12.19
CA GLY A 260 -15.72 -3.23 12.10
C GLY A 260 -15.87 -2.00 11.20
N TYR A 261 -14.89 -1.69 10.35
CA TYR A 261 -14.85 -0.44 9.58
C TYR A 261 -14.91 -0.61 8.07
N ARG A 262 -15.58 0.35 7.42
CA ARG A 262 -15.51 0.64 5.99
C ARG A 262 -14.99 2.06 5.81
N ILE A 263 -13.84 2.21 5.15
CA ILE A 263 -13.18 3.49 4.94
C ILE A 263 -13.64 4.08 3.61
N PRO A 264 -14.19 5.31 3.58
CA PRO A 264 -14.53 6.00 2.34
C PRO A 264 -13.25 6.44 1.62
N PHE A 265 -12.54 5.48 1.04
CA PHE A 265 -11.20 5.66 0.51
C PHE A 265 -11.25 6.30 -0.88
N GLN A 266 -11.00 7.61 -0.91
CA GLN A 266 -11.20 8.46 -2.10
C GLN A 266 -9.88 8.91 -2.72
N PRO A 267 -9.87 9.37 -3.98
CA PRO A 267 -8.69 9.91 -4.63
C PRO A 267 -8.01 10.99 -3.78
N GLY A 268 -6.70 10.84 -3.56
CA GLY A 268 -5.92 11.75 -2.72
C GLY A 268 -5.77 11.33 -1.27
N ASP A 269 -6.57 10.37 -0.81
CA ASP A 269 -6.41 9.76 0.50
C ASP A 269 -5.22 8.80 0.54
N VAL A 270 -4.71 8.56 1.74
CA VAL A 270 -3.68 7.57 2.00
C VAL A 270 -4.10 6.72 3.18
N VAL A 271 -3.91 5.41 3.07
CA VAL A 271 -4.10 4.47 4.17
C VAL A 271 -2.82 3.67 4.40
N LEU A 272 -2.42 3.54 5.65
CA LEU A 272 -1.39 2.59 6.08
C LEU A 272 -2.04 1.54 6.97
N PHE A 273 -1.77 0.27 6.74
CA PHE A 273 -2.34 -0.81 7.55
C PHE A 273 -1.49 -2.08 7.51
N ARG A 274 -1.81 -3.03 8.40
CA ARG A 274 -1.15 -4.34 8.50
C ARG A 274 -1.81 -5.37 7.58
N SER A 275 -1.47 -5.40 6.29
CA SER A 275 -2.14 -6.24 5.27
C SER A 275 -2.05 -7.75 5.49
N ALA A 276 -0.97 -8.22 6.12
CA ALA A 276 -0.78 -9.64 6.46
C ALA A 276 -1.68 -10.08 7.62
N VAL A 277 -2.15 -9.14 8.44
CA VAL A 277 -2.91 -9.39 9.68
C VAL A 277 -4.39 -9.07 9.50
N LEU A 278 -4.70 -7.99 8.78
CA LEU A 278 -6.05 -7.51 8.54
C LEU A 278 -6.57 -8.05 7.21
N GLU A 279 -7.65 -8.84 7.29
CA GLU A 279 -8.42 -9.14 6.08
C GLU A 279 -8.97 -7.83 5.51
N HIS A 280 -8.88 -7.69 4.19
CA HIS A 280 -9.33 -6.50 3.51
C HIS A 280 -9.79 -6.76 2.06
N TRP A 281 -10.62 -5.85 1.55
CA TRP A 281 -10.99 -5.76 0.13
C TRP A 281 -11.47 -4.35 -0.21
N ILE A 282 -11.63 -4.10 -1.51
CA ILE A 282 -12.28 -2.90 -2.02
C ILE A 282 -13.73 -3.24 -2.34
N ALA A 283 -14.68 -2.50 -1.77
CA ALA A 283 -16.10 -2.65 -2.09
C ALA A 283 -16.37 -2.32 -3.57
N PRO A 284 -17.53 -2.75 -4.13
CA PRO A 284 -17.88 -2.43 -5.51
C PRO A 284 -17.81 -0.93 -5.80
N PHE A 285 -17.32 -0.60 -6.99
CA PHE A 285 -17.24 0.77 -7.49
C PHE A 285 -17.62 0.87 -8.95
N GLU A 286 -18.01 2.08 -9.36
CA GLU A 286 -18.21 2.45 -10.76
C GLU A 286 -17.23 3.54 -11.17
N GLY A 287 -16.89 3.60 -12.46
CA GLY A 287 -15.91 4.55 -13.01
C GLY A 287 -14.55 3.92 -13.33
N THR A 288 -13.50 4.72 -13.17
CA THR A 288 -12.09 4.30 -13.35
C THR A 288 -11.38 4.45 -12.02
N ARG A 289 -10.79 3.37 -11.53
CA ARG A 289 -10.06 3.37 -10.26
C ARG A 289 -8.68 2.79 -10.45
N TYR A 290 -7.68 3.57 -10.06
CA TYR A 290 -6.31 3.08 -9.94
C TYR A 290 -5.90 3.03 -8.47
N SER A 291 -5.04 2.08 -8.11
CA SER A 291 -4.42 2.07 -6.79
C SER A 291 -2.94 1.73 -6.89
N CYS A 292 -2.16 2.38 -6.04
CA CYS A 292 -0.77 2.03 -5.77
C CYS A 292 -0.67 1.50 -4.35
N VAL A 293 -0.14 0.29 -4.19
CA VAL A 293 0.11 -0.33 -2.88
C VAL A 293 1.61 -0.57 -2.74
N PHE A 294 2.23 0.07 -1.76
CA PHE A 294 3.63 -0.13 -1.39
C PHE A 294 3.70 -1.19 -0.30
N PHE A 295 4.50 -2.23 -0.52
CA PHE A 295 4.61 -3.35 0.41
C PHE A 295 6.00 -3.98 0.36
N THR A 296 6.31 -4.77 1.39
CA THR A 296 7.53 -5.56 1.47
C THR A 296 7.13 -7.00 1.76
N LYS A 297 7.66 -7.95 0.99
CA LYS A 297 7.46 -9.38 1.25
C LYS A 297 8.29 -9.83 2.44
N GLN A 298 7.73 -10.75 3.25
CA GLN A 298 8.41 -11.37 4.40
C GLN A 298 9.73 -12.04 3.99
N SER A 299 9.80 -12.60 2.79
CA SER A 299 11.03 -13.20 2.24
C SER A 299 12.16 -12.18 2.07
N ASN A 300 11.82 -10.90 1.87
CA ASN A 300 12.75 -9.79 1.70
C ASN A 300 12.93 -8.99 2.99
N TRP A 301 12.50 -9.52 4.13
CA TRP A 301 12.57 -8.83 5.41
C TRP A 301 13.79 -9.31 6.18
N GLN A 302 14.80 -8.45 6.25
CA GLN A 302 15.99 -8.62 7.07
C GLN A 302 16.10 -7.39 7.97
N PRO A 303 15.33 -7.34 9.07
CA PRO A 303 15.47 -6.23 10.01
C PRO A 303 16.92 -6.26 10.51
N GLY A 304 17.59 -5.11 10.51
CA GLY A 304 18.90 -4.99 11.14
C GLY A 304 18.78 -5.45 12.60
N GLU A 305 19.83 -6.09 13.13
CA GLU A 305 19.87 -6.42 14.56
C GLU A 305 19.59 -5.14 15.37
N GLU A 306 18.67 -5.22 16.33
CA GLU A 306 18.46 -4.13 17.27
C GLU A 306 19.73 -4.00 18.12
N GLU A 307 20.49 -2.92 17.92
CA GLU A 307 21.58 -2.52 18.82
C GLU A 307 21.05 -2.01 20.16
#